data_AF-A0A132MV43-F1
#
_entry.id   AF-A0A132MV43-F1
#
_cell.length_a   1.000
_cell.length_b   1.000
_cell.length_c   1.000
_cell.angle_alpha   90.00
_cell.angle_beta   90.00
_cell.angle_gamma   90.00
#
_symmetry.space_group_name_H-M   'P 1'
#
loop_
_entity.id
_entity.type
_entity.pdbx_description
1 polymer ?
#
loop_
_entity_poly.entity_id
_entity_poly.type
_entity_poly.pdbx_seq_one_letter_code
_entity_poly.pdbx_strand_id
1 'polypeptide(L)' 'MIWGARDPVLPLAVGRAVVRDLGGGTRLLAVPYAGHYVVEEAPEVVVPAVAAFLAEPDPVR' A
#
# COMPACT_ATOMS: atom_id res chain seq x y z
N MET A 1 3.43 -1.54 -0.11
CA MET A 1 2.17 -1.96 -0.75
C MET A 1 1.05 -1.04 -0.32
N ILE A 2 0.27 -0.51 -1.26
CA ILE A 2 -0.95 0.27 -0.99
C ILE A 2 -2.13 -0.57 -1.49
N TRP A 3 -3.19 -0.70 -0.68
CA TRP A 3 -4.32 -1.60 -0.96
C TRP A 3 -5.63 -1.00 -0.47
N GLY A 4 -6.70 -1.08 -1.27
CA GLY A 4 -8.03 -0.70 -0.79
C GLY A 4 -8.64 -1.79 0.08
N ALA A 5 -9.08 -1.45 1.30
CA ALA A 5 -9.63 -2.42 2.23
C ALA A 5 -10.99 -2.99 1.79
N ARG A 6 -11.65 -2.34 0.83
CA ARG A 6 -12.96 -2.72 0.26
C ARG A 6 -12.84 -3.26 -1.15
N ASP A 7 -11.64 -3.63 -1.59
CA ASP A 7 -11.41 -4.19 -2.93
C ASP A 7 -12.30 -5.44 -3.15
N PRO A 8 -13.26 -5.38 -4.11
CA PRO A 8 -14.17 -6.49 -4.38
C PRO A 8 -13.54 -7.58 -5.27
N VAL A 9 -12.37 -7.31 -5.85
CA VAL A 9 -11.63 -8.21 -6.74
C VAL A 9 -10.58 -8.98 -5.95
N LEU A 10 -9.79 -8.29 -5.13
CA LEU A 10 -8.71 -8.88 -4.33
C LEU A 10 -8.88 -8.54 -2.84
N PRO A 11 -9.33 -9.51 -2.01
CA PRO A 11 -9.51 -9.29 -0.57
C PRO A 11 -8.22 -8.81 0.11
N LEU A 12 -8.34 -7.98 1.14
CA LEU A 12 -7.20 -7.43 1.90
C LEU A 12 -6.22 -8.50 2.43
N ALA A 13 -6.69 -9.73 2.65
CA ALA A 13 -5.84 -10.86 3.02
C ALA A 13 -4.74 -11.17 1.98
N VAL A 14 -5.01 -10.95 0.69
CA VAL A 14 -4.02 -11.09 -0.40
C VAL A 14 -2.91 -10.06 -0.24
N GLY A 15 -3.25 -8.79 -0.01
CA GLY A 15 -2.25 -7.74 0.25
C GLY A 15 -1.38 -8.04 1.47
N ARG A 16 -1.96 -8.60 2.54
CA ARG A 16 -1.18 -9.06 3.72
C ARG A 16 -0.24 -10.21 3.38
N ALA A 17 -0.68 -11.18 2.57
CA ALA A 17 0.15 -12.28 2.10
C ALA A 17 1.34 -11.77 1.28
N VAL A 18 1.10 -10.87 0.32
CA VAL A 18 2.16 -10.26 -0.50
C VAL A 18 3.22 -9.56 0.37
N VAL A 19 2.82 -8.77 1.37
CA VAL A 19 3.78 -8.10 2.26
C VAL A 19 4.60 -9.10 3.07
N ARG A 20 3.99 -10.17 3.57
CA ARG A 20 4.72 -11.24 4.27
C ARG A 20 5.75 -11.89 3.35
N ASP A 21 5.36 -12.20 2.11
CA ASP A 21 6.21 -12.93 1.16
C ASP A 21 7.37 -12.05 0.64
N LEU A 22 7.18 -10.72 0.57
CA LEU A 22 8.24 -9.75 0.23
C LEU A 22 9.21 -9.44 1.39
N GLY A 23 8.84 -9.75 2.63
CA GLY A 23 9.73 -9.66 3.79
C GLY A 23 9.88 -8.26 4.43
N GLY A 24 10.86 -8.13 5.33
CA GLY A 24 10.93 -7.07 6.35
C GLY A 24 11.10 -5.63 5.85
N GLY A 25 11.48 -5.42 4.59
CA GLY A 25 11.52 -4.10 3.96
C GLY A 25 10.15 -3.61 3.46
N THR A 26 9.12 -4.46 3.51
CA THR A 26 7.82 -4.16 2.93
C THR A 26 6.80 -3.81 4.01
N ARG A 27 6.05 -2.74 3.77
CA ARG A 27 4.93 -2.29 4.62
C ARG A 27 3.63 -2.31 3.83
N LEU A 28 2.50 -2.56 4.51
CA LEU A 28 1.15 -2.48 3.94
C LEU A 28 0.44 -1.22 4.44
N LEU A 29 0.05 -0.35 3.52
CA LEU A 29 -0.92 0.72 3.74
C LEU A 29 -2.29 0.27 3.22
N ALA A 30 -3.19 -0.07 4.14
CA ALA A 30 -4.57 -0.42 3.80
C ALA A 30 -5.46 0.82 3.92
N VAL A 31 -6.10 1.23 2.82
CA VAL A 31 -6.97 2.41 2.76
C VAL A 31 -8.42 1.98 3.08
N PRO A 32 -9.00 2.36 4.24
CA PRO A 32 -10.23 1.74 4.76
C PRO A 32 -11.48 1.91 3.87
N TYR A 33 -11.50 2.94 3.03
CA TYR A 33 -12.64 3.32 2.22
C TYR A 33 -12.49 3.04 0.72
N ALA A 34 -11.27 2.72 0.25
CA ALA A 34 -11.01 2.48 -1.17
C ALA A 34 -11.23 1.02 -1.59
N GLY A 35 -11.53 0.83 -2.87
CA GLY A 35 -11.71 -0.44 -3.56
C GLY A 35 -10.47 -0.85 -4.35
N HIS A 36 -10.66 -1.28 -5.59
CA HIS A 36 -9.60 -1.85 -6.42
C HIS A 36 -8.64 -0.79 -7.00
N TYR A 37 -9.14 0.42 -7.25
CA TYR A 37 -8.43 1.49 -7.95
C TYR A 37 -7.94 2.53 -6.94
N VAL A 38 -7.12 2.09 -5.98
CA VAL A 38 -6.75 2.91 -4.80
C VAL A 38 -6.05 4.23 -5.17
N VAL A 39 -5.36 4.28 -6.31
CA VAL A 39 -4.66 5.49 -6.79
C VAL A 39 -5.65 6.56 -7.23
N GLU A 40 -6.75 6.16 -7.87
CA GLU A 40 -7.83 7.01 -8.34
C GLU A 40 -8.85 7.34 -7.24
N GLU A 41 -9.12 6.38 -6.35
CA GLU A 41 -10.13 6.50 -5.30
C GLU A 41 -9.65 7.24 -4.05
N ALA A 42 -8.35 7.26 -3.79
CA ALA A 42 -7.76 7.92 -2.63
C ALA A 42 -6.40 8.60 -2.96
N PRO A 43 -6.32 9.46 -4.00
CA PRO A 43 -5.07 10.13 -4.36
C PRO A 43 -4.49 10.96 -3.20
N GLU A 44 -5.34 11.53 -2.35
CA GLU A 44 -4.96 12.27 -1.15
C GLU A 44 -4.26 11.41 -0.09
N VAL A 45 -4.38 10.07 -0.16
CA VAL A 45 -3.64 9.12 0.67
C VAL A 45 -2.44 8.56 -0.07
N VAL A 46 -2.61 8.19 -1.34
CA VAL A 46 -1.56 7.55 -2.15
C VAL A 46 -0.38 8.47 -2.41
N VAL A 47 -0.64 9.69 -2.89
CA VAL A 47 0.42 10.64 -3.26
C VAL A 47 1.37 10.95 -2.09
N PRO A 48 0.88 11.35 -0.89
CA PRO A 48 1.78 11.61 0.23
C PRO A 48 2.47 10.34 0.75
N ALA A 49 1.82 9.17 0.71
CA ALA A 49 2.45 7.92 1.12
C ALA A 49 3.64 7.53 0.22
N VAL A 50 3.49 7.69 -1.10
CA VAL A 50 4.58 7.46 -2.06
C VAL A 50 5.68 8.51 -1.88
N ALA A 51 5.32 9.78 -1.72
CA ALA A 51 6.30 10.84 -1.50
C ALA A 51 7.13 10.61 -0.23
N ALA A 52 6.48 10.21 0.87
CA ALA A 52 7.14 9.88 2.12
C ALA A 52 8.10 8.68 1.96
N PHE A 53 7.65 7.61 1.28
CA PHE A 53 8.49 6.45 1.01
C PHE A 53 9.75 6.80 0.20
N LEU A 54 9.61 7.65 -0.83
CA LEU A 54 10.74 8.08 -1.66
C LEU A 54 11.71 9.04 -0.94
N ALA A 55 11.25 9.70 0.12
CA ALA A 55 12.08 10.57 0.96
C ALA A 55 12.82 9.80 2.07
N GLU A 56 12.47 8.53 2.33
CA GLU A 56 13.21 7.69 3.27
C GLU A 56 14.64 7.47 2.75
N PRO A 57 15.68 7.65 3.58
CA PRO A 57 17.05 7.33 3.18
C PRO A 57 17.15 5.84 2.85
N ASP A 58 17.89 5.52 1.78
CA ASP A 58 18.11 4.14 1.36
C ASP A 58 18.82 3.39 2.49
N PRO A 59 18.25 2.32 3.06
CA PRO A 59 18.84 1.59 4.18
C PRO A 59 20.17 0.91 3.83
N VAL A 60 20.59 0.92 2.56
CA VAL A 60 21.86 0.34 2.07
C VAL A 60 22.94 1.41 1.81
N ARG A 61 22.70 2.69 2.12
CA ARG A 61 23.69 3.78 1.99
C ARG A 61 24.36 4.17 3.31
#